data_AF-A0A8H2K5Y1-F1
#
_entry.id   AF-A0A8H2K5Y1-F1
#
_cell.length_a   1.000
_cell.length_b   1.000
_cell.length_c   1.000
_cell.angle_alpha   90.00
_cell.angle_beta   90.00
_cell.angle_gamma   90.00
#
_symmetry.space_group_name_H-M   'P 1'
#
loop_
_entity.id
_entity.type
_entity.pdbx_description
1 polymer ?
#
loop_
_entity_poly.entity_id
_entity_poly.type
_entity_poly.pdbx_seq_one_letter_code
_entity_poly.pdbx_strand_id
1 'polypeptide(L)'
;MSVTARRVLAAAALIGFGASALTACASPSPEPTGAGTGMASAGDPTAAEPGEDSAPTGPECLIGDWYIAEDQMQKFYSALSESNSDFSISVSGGTGLSFSDATYAYTPDFAILLEVAGMEGRGAITGAISGEYSATDESITTSQEVSNIAVTVTVGGTTTDGTNLADSFLASAPINSAPYECGADGPIIQFDTGDGNPRVPIQLTPAG
;
A
#
# COMPACT_ATOMS: atom_id res chain seq x y z
N MET A 1 -42.75 -14.38 -13.26
CA MET A 1 -43.45 -15.65 -12.93
C MET A 1 -42.40 -16.74 -12.77
N SER A 2 -42.52 -17.56 -11.72
CA SER A 2 -41.70 -18.73 -11.32
C SER A 2 -40.32 -18.39 -10.69
N VAL A 3 -40.08 -18.37 -9.36
CA VAL A 3 -40.31 -19.31 -8.22
C VAL A 3 -39.18 -20.36 -8.05
N THR A 4 -38.25 -20.02 -7.14
CA THR A 4 -37.69 -20.84 -6.03
C THR A 4 -36.88 -22.12 -6.30
N ALA A 5 -35.63 -22.11 -5.81
CA ALA A 5 -35.08 -23.25 -5.05
C ALA A 5 -34.13 -22.75 -3.96
N ARG A 6 -34.53 -23.03 -2.72
CA ARG A 6 -33.86 -22.78 -1.44
C ARG A 6 -33.24 -24.11 -0.99
N ARG A 7 -32.27 -24.07 -0.07
CA ARG A 7 -31.80 -25.09 0.92
C ARG A 7 -30.31 -25.44 0.76
N VAL A 8 -29.50 -25.65 1.80
CA VAL A 8 -29.66 -25.66 3.27
C VAL A 8 -28.24 -25.61 3.88
N LEU A 9 -28.10 -24.97 5.05
CA LEU A 9 -26.90 -24.99 5.90
C LEU A 9 -26.49 -26.42 6.30
N ALA A 10 -25.17 -26.67 6.38
CA ALA A 10 -24.61 -27.72 7.23
C ALA A 10 -23.52 -27.13 8.12
N ALA A 11 -23.86 -26.93 9.39
CA ALA A 11 -22.92 -26.68 10.47
C ALA A 11 -22.28 -28.01 10.88
N ALA A 12 -20.96 -28.04 11.03
CA ALA A 12 -20.24 -29.14 11.67
C ALA A 12 -19.53 -28.60 12.91
N ALA A 13 -20.10 -28.91 14.07
CA ALA A 13 -19.47 -28.76 15.37
C ALA A 13 -18.54 -29.96 15.62
N LEU A 14 -17.34 -29.72 16.14
CA LEU A 14 -16.55 -30.72 16.85
C LEU A 14 -16.06 -30.15 18.17
N ILE A 15 -16.42 -30.88 19.22
CA ILE A 15 -16.11 -30.68 20.64
C ILE A 15 -14.83 -31.48 20.93
N GLY A 16 -13.91 -30.92 21.72
CA GLY A 16 -12.74 -31.66 22.22
C GLY A 16 -12.09 -31.00 23.44
N PHE A 17 -12.40 -31.57 24.62
CA PHE A 17 -11.93 -31.22 25.97
C PHE A 17 -10.41 -31.34 26.16
N GLY A 18 -9.84 -30.49 27.02
CA GLY A 18 -8.51 -30.70 27.61
C GLY A 18 -8.18 -29.70 28.71
N ALA A 19 -8.62 -29.99 29.94
CA ALA A 19 -8.20 -29.29 31.16
C ALA A 19 -7.14 -30.12 31.91
N SER A 20 -6.05 -29.50 32.35
CA SER A 20 -5.13 -29.86 33.46
C SER A 20 -4.00 -28.80 33.48
N ALA A 21 -3.95 -27.79 34.36
CA ALA A 21 -3.68 -27.78 35.80
C ALA A 21 -2.17 -27.90 36.18
N LEU A 22 -1.70 -26.89 36.92
CA LEU A 22 -0.55 -26.83 37.84
C LEU A 22 0.85 -26.74 37.18
N THR A 23 1.70 -25.75 37.51
CA THR A 23 2.54 -25.79 38.72
C THR A 23 3.18 -24.42 38.99
N ALA A 24 3.16 -24.00 40.25
CA ALA A 24 3.85 -22.84 40.79
C ALA A 24 5.34 -23.13 41.06
N CYS A 25 6.21 -22.12 40.92
CA CYS A 25 7.32 -21.94 41.84
C CYS A 25 7.84 -20.49 41.80
N ALA A 26 7.66 -19.79 42.91
CA ALA A 26 8.40 -18.58 43.25
C ALA A 26 9.68 -18.97 44.01
N SER A 27 10.72 -18.13 43.92
CA SER A 27 11.72 -17.75 44.97
C SER A 27 13.10 -17.46 44.33
N PRO A 28 14.04 -16.80 45.02
CA PRO A 28 13.99 -15.47 45.61
C PRO A 28 15.19 -14.58 45.16
N SER A 29 15.12 -13.29 45.52
CA SER A 29 16.24 -12.33 45.47
C SER A 29 17.44 -12.78 46.33
N PRO A 30 18.66 -12.44 45.92
CA PRO A 30 19.55 -11.77 46.88
C PRO A 30 20.08 -10.42 46.36
N GLU A 31 19.83 -9.38 47.15
CA GLU A 31 20.66 -8.17 47.19
C GLU A 31 22.03 -8.50 47.80
N PRO A 32 23.13 -7.97 47.25
CA PRO A 32 24.28 -7.61 48.04
C PRO A 32 24.33 -6.09 48.21
N THR A 33 24.12 -5.65 49.45
CA THR A 33 24.61 -4.38 49.97
C THR A 33 26.13 -4.39 49.88
N GLY A 34 26.69 -3.60 48.95
CA GLY A 34 28.11 -3.31 48.84
C GLY A 34 28.35 -1.82 48.98
N ALA A 35 28.50 -1.35 50.22
CA ALA A 35 29.05 -0.02 50.49
C ALA A 35 30.55 -0.04 50.16
N GLY A 36 30.90 0.48 48.97
CA GLY A 36 32.27 0.69 48.54
C GLY A 36 32.47 2.17 48.20
N THR A 37 33.02 2.92 49.14
CA THR A 37 33.48 4.30 48.96
C THR A 37 34.67 4.28 47.99
N GLY A 38 34.39 4.51 46.70
CA GLY A 38 35.37 4.56 45.61
C GLY A 38 35.34 5.91 44.92
N MET A 39 36.48 6.59 44.98
CA MET A 39 36.75 7.95 44.51
C MET A 39 36.46 8.13 43.01
N ALA A 40 35.97 9.32 42.66
CA ALA A 40 35.62 9.76 41.32
C ALA A 40 36.69 9.45 40.26
N SER A 41 36.26 8.84 39.17
CA SER A 41 36.89 9.02 37.86
C SER A 41 35.81 9.61 36.97
N ALA A 42 36.01 10.86 36.55
CA ALA A 42 35.19 11.48 35.52
C ALA A 42 35.36 10.65 34.25
N GLY A 43 34.40 9.77 33.98
CA GLY A 43 34.25 9.21 32.66
C GLY A 43 33.90 10.35 31.73
N ASP A 44 34.73 10.57 30.72
CA ASP A 44 34.38 11.33 29.53
C ASP A 44 32.93 10.99 29.14
N PRO A 45 32.08 11.97 28.77
CA PRO A 45 30.84 11.63 28.11
C PRO A 45 31.24 11.00 26.78
N THR A 46 31.27 9.67 26.72
CA THR A 46 31.08 8.98 25.45
C THR A 46 29.78 9.55 24.90
N ALA A 47 29.91 10.47 23.95
CA ALA A 47 28.85 10.79 23.04
C ALA A 47 28.45 9.44 22.46
N ALA A 48 27.24 8.97 22.80
CA ALA A 48 26.64 7.90 22.04
C ALA A 48 26.69 8.38 20.59
N GLU A 49 27.40 7.64 19.73
CA GLU A 49 27.26 7.83 18.29
C GLU A 49 25.76 7.81 17.99
N PRO A 50 25.24 8.73 17.15
CA PRO A 50 23.86 8.63 16.69
C PRO A 50 23.69 7.21 16.20
N GLY A 51 22.82 6.44 16.87
CA GLY A 51 22.50 5.10 16.42
C GLY A 51 22.14 5.22 14.96
N GLU A 52 22.78 4.43 14.10
CA GLU A 52 22.37 4.28 12.72
C GLU A 52 20.89 3.92 12.78
N ASP A 53 20.04 4.91 12.49
CA ASP A 53 18.60 4.80 12.47
C ASP A 53 18.32 3.72 11.43
N SER A 54 18.16 2.50 11.92
CA SER A 54 18.06 1.34 11.07
C SER A 54 16.74 1.51 10.36
N ALA A 55 16.80 1.68 9.02
CA ALA A 55 15.62 1.94 8.23
C ALA A 55 14.54 0.93 8.61
N PRO A 56 13.31 1.39 8.88
CA PRO A 56 12.25 0.51 9.31
C PRO A 56 12.06 -0.63 8.31
N THR A 57 12.06 -1.85 8.82
CA THR A 57 11.88 -3.05 8.01
C THR A 57 10.45 -3.59 8.09
N GLY A 58 9.63 -3.03 8.98
CA GLY A 58 8.22 -3.37 9.12
C GLY A 58 7.30 -2.38 8.39
N PRO A 59 5.98 -2.49 8.59
CA PRO A 59 4.98 -1.64 7.94
C PRO A 59 5.14 -0.14 8.25
N GLU A 60 5.87 0.22 9.30
CA GLU A 60 6.19 1.61 9.62
C GLU A 60 7.05 2.30 8.55
N CYS A 61 7.71 1.56 7.66
CA CYS A 61 8.40 2.11 6.49
C CYS A 61 7.45 2.71 5.43
N LEU A 62 6.17 2.30 5.46
CA LEU A 62 5.15 2.82 4.57
C LEU A 62 4.64 4.18 5.03
N ILE A 63 4.75 4.48 6.34
CA ILE A 63 4.21 5.71 6.91
C ILE A 63 5.01 6.90 6.38
N GLY A 64 4.30 7.87 5.83
CA GLY A 64 4.89 9.05 5.22
C GLY A 64 4.15 9.51 3.98
N ASP A 65 4.62 10.63 3.44
CA ASP A 65 4.17 11.19 2.17
C ASP A 65 5.11 10.76 1.05
N TRP A 66 4.54 10.12 0.04
CA TRP A 66 5.26 9.56 -1.09
C TRP A 66 4.77 10.13 -2.40
N TYR A 67 5.65 10.04 -3.39
CA TYR A 67 5.39 10.41 -4.76
C TYR A 67 5.75 9.25 -5.68
N ILE A 68 4.87 8.97 -6.63
CA ILE A 68 5.07 8.03 -7.73
C ILE A 68 5.37 8.87 -8.96
N ALA A 69 6.64 8.83 -9.38
CA ALA A 69 7.12 9.58 -10.53
C ALA A 69 6.52 9.07 -11.86
N GLU A 70 6.58 9.93 -12.88
CA GLU A 70 6.04 9.65 -14.21
C GLU A 70 6.60 8.36 -14.82
N ASP A 71 7.89 8.07 -14.64
CA ASP A 71 8.52 6.85 -15.17
C ASP A 71 7.98 5.58 -14.50
N GLN A 72 7.68 5.64 -13.20
CA GLN A 72 7.08 4.53 -12.47
C GLN A 72 5.62 4.33 -12.88
N MET A 73 4.87 5.42 -13.06
CA MET A 73 3.52 5.36 -13.61
C MET A 73 3.51 4.80 -15.02
N GLN A 74 4.39 5.28 -15.91
CA GLN A 74 4.53 4.77 -17.27
C GLN A 74 4.86 3.29 -17.27
N LYS A 75 5.74 2.80 -16.37
CA LYS A 75 6.06 1.39 -16.25
C LYS A 75 4.81 0.53 -15.97
N PHE A 76 3.93 0.98 -15.08
CA PHE A 76 2.66 0.30 -14.80
C PHE A 76 1.75 0.24 -16.04
N TYR A 77 1.54 1.36 -16.71
CA TYR A 77 0.66 1.41 -17.89
C TYR A 77 1.25 0.72 -19.13
N SER A 78 2.58 0.72 -19.28
CA SER A 78 3.27 -0.07 -20.31
C SER A 78 3.00 -1.56 -20.13
N ALA A 79 3.04 -2.08 -18.90
CA ALA A 79 2.73 -3.49 -18.63
C ALA A 79 1.28 -3.85 -19.03
N LEU A 80 0.33 -2.93 -18.86
CA LEU A 80 -1.06 -3.10 -19.32
C LEU A 80 -1.19 -3.08 -20.85
N SER A 81 -0.40 -2.28 -21.54
CA SER A 81 -0.35 -2.26 -23.01
C SER A 81 0.37 -3.48 -23.57
N GLU A 82 1.42 -3.99 -22.90
CA GLU A 82 2.11 -5.22 -23.32
C GLU A 82 1.20 -6.46 -23.19
N SER A 83 0.28 -6.46 -22.22
CA SER A 83 -0.73 -7.52 -22.10
C SER A 83 -1.88 -7.38 -23.10
N ASN A 84 -2.04 -6.23 -23.76
CA ASN A 84 -3.13 -5.96 -24.71
C ASN A 84 -2.64 -5.14 -25.92
N SER A 85 -2.32 -5.83 -27.02
CA SER A 85 -1.80 -5.18 -28.25
C SER A 85 -2.78 -4.24 -28.98
N ASP A 86 -4.04 -4.19 -28.53
CA ASP A 86 -5.09 -3.39 -29.17
C ASP A 86 -5.00 -1.90 -28.82
N PHE A 87 -4.24 -1.55 -27.77
CA PHE A 87 -4.08 -0.17 -27.33
C PHE A 87 -2.69 0.12 -26.76
N SER A 88 -2.28 1.38 -26.83
CA SER A 88 -1.07 1.90 -26.19
C SER A 88 -1.44 3.00 -25.21
N ILE A 89 -0.80 3.01 -24.03
CA ILE A 89 -1.01 4.02 -23.00
C ILE A 89 0.30 4.75 -22.72
N SER A 90 0.28 6.08 -22.85
CA SER A 90 1.35 6.96 -22.36
C SER A 90 0.86 7.81 -21.20
N VAL A 91 1.71 8.04 -20.21
CA VAL A 91 1.42 8.84 -19.02
C VAL A 91 2.24 10.12 -19.05
N SER A 92 1.65 11.22 -18.56
CA SER A 92 2.40 12.41 -18.19
C SER A 92 1.95 12.95 -16.85
N GLY A 93 2.89 13.23 -15.94
CA GLY A 93 2.62 13.57 -14.54
C GLY A 93 2.82 12.39 -13.60
N GLY A 94 2.36 12.53 -12.36
CA GLY A 94 2.57 11.52 -11.32
C GLY A 94 1.43 11.45 -10.32
N THR A 95 1.71 10.81 -9.19
CA THR A 95 0.70 10.54 -8.17
C THR A 95 1.30 10.74 -6.80
N GLY A 96 0.59 11.44 -5.92
CA GLY A 96 0.88 11.42 -4.49
C GLY A 96 0.27 10.18 -3.82
N LEU A 97 0.98 9.62 -2.85
CA LEU A 97 0.49 8.52 -2.02
C LEU A 97 0.96 8.75 -0.58
N SER A 98 0.04 8.93 0.36
CA SER A 98 0.37 9.12 1.77
C SER A 98 -0.17 7.97 2.60
N PHE A 99 0.61 7.48 3.56
CA PHE A 99 0.13 6.55 4.59
C PHE A 99 0.35 7.15 5.98
N SER A 100 -0.67 7.03 6.83
CA SER A 100 -0.59 7.29 8.28
C SER A 100 -0.53 5.97 9.05
N ASP A 101 -0.82 5.91 10.34
CA ASP A 101 -0.87 4.63 11.07
C ASP A 101 -2.00 3.68 10.61
N ALA A 102 -3.09 4.22 10.04
CA ALA A 102 -4.28 3.43 9.71
C ALA A 102 -5.03 3.91 8.46
N THR A 103 -4.63 5.03 7.86
CA THR A 103 -5.32 5.60 6.70
C THR A 103 -4.35 5.83 5.56
N TYR A 104 -4.85 5.71 4.32
CA TYR A 104 -4.09 6.04 3.13
C TYR A 104 -4.82 7.12 2.33
N ALA A 105 -4.07 7.90 1.56
CA ALA A 105 -4.62 8.77 0.54
C ALA A 105 -3.82 8.66 -0.75
N TYR A 106 -4.52 8.41 -1.85
CA TYR A 106 -4.00 8.33 -3.21
C TYR A 106 -4.50 9.56 -3.98
N THR A 107 -3.57 10.43 -4.39
CA THR A 107 -3.85 11.74 -5.00
C THR A 107 -3.25 11.78 -6.41
N PRO A 108 -3.96 11.22 -7.40
CA PRO A 108 -3.46 11.23 -8.77
C PRO A 108 -3.48 12.65 -9.34
N ASP A 109 -2.42 13.01 -10.04
CA ASP A 109 -2.33 14.24 -10.82
C ASP A 109 -1.54 13.96 -12.11
N PHE A 110 -2.17 13.23 -13.02
CA PHE A 110 -1.54 12.84 -14.28
C PHE A 110 -2.54 12.77 -15.43
N ALA A 111 -2.01 12.94 -16.63
CA ALA A 111 -2.69 12.77 -17.90
C ALA A 111 -2.33 11.42 -18.52
N ILE A 112 -3.29 10.84 -19.24
CA ILE A 112 -3.13 9.63 -20.04
C ILE A 112 -3.35 9.99 -21.51
N LEU A 113 -2.49 9.50 -22.40
CA LEU A 113 -2.75 9.40 -23.82
C LEU A 113 -3.00 7.92 -24.16
N LEU A 114 -4.22 7.60 -24.56
CA LEU A 114 -4.63 6.29 -25.03
C LEU A 114 -4.68 6.31 -26.55
N GLU A 115 -3.95 5.42 -27.21
CA GLU A 115 -4.03 5.22 -28.65
C GLU A 115 -4.68 3.86 -28.96
N VAL A 116 -5.76 3.87 -29.75
CA VAL A 116 -6.46 2.64 -30.19
C VAL A 116 -6.66 2.72 -31.70
N ALA A 117 -6.07 1.79 -32.44
CA ALA A 117 -6.17 1.72 -33.91
C ALA A 117 -5.90 3.08 -34.63
N GLY A 118 -4.94 3.86 -34.12
CA GLY A 118 -4.57 5.17 -34.67
C GLY A 118 -5.49 6.34 -34.29
N MET A 119 -6.44 6.12 -33.36
CA MET A 119 -7.21 7.19 -32.73
C MET A 119 -6.64 7.53 -31.36
N GLU A 120 -6.44 8.81 -31.11
CA GLU A 120 -5.96 9.32 -29.82
C GLU A 120 -7.13 9.74 -28.90
N GLY A 121 -7.13 9.22 -27.68
CA GLY A 121 -7.92 9.68 -26.56
C GLY A 121 -7.02 10.27 -25.47
N ARG A 122 -7.38 11.43 -24.94
CA ARG A 122 -6.64 12.10 -23.85
C ARG A 122 -7.44 12.08 -22.58
N GLY A 123 -6.95 11.38 -21.57
CA GLY A 123 -7.45 11.36 -20.21
C GLY A 123 -6.71 12.35 -19.32
N ALA A 124 -7.39 12.96 -18.36
CA ALA A 124 -6.75 13.55 -17.18
C ALA A 124 -7.42 12.97 -15.94
N ILE A 125 -6.60 12.55 -14.97
CA ILE A 125 -7.03 11.95 -13.71
C ILE A 125 -6.57 12.86 -12.59
N THR A 126 -7.54 13.36 -11.83
CA THR A 126 -7.30 14.26 -10.71
C THR A 126 -8.19 13.88 -9.53
N GLY A 127 -7.89 14.41 -8.34
CA GLY A 127 -8.71 14.25 -7.15
C GLY A 127 -8.01 13.43 -6.07
N ALA A 128 -8.79 12.70 -5.28
CA ALA A 128 -8.24 11.87 -4.21
C ALA A 128 -9.12 10.65 -3.93
N ILE A 129 -8.46 9.55 -3.57
CA ILE A 129 -9.06 8.38 -2.93
C ILE A 129 -8.48 8.29 -1.54
N SER A 130 -9.31 8.04 -0.55
CA SER A 130 -8.85 7.79 0.81
C SER A 130 -9.68 6.72 1.49
N GLY A 131 -9.09 6.10 2.50
CA GLY A 131 -9.77 5.14 3.35
C GLY A 131 -8.83 4.53 4.35
N GLU A 132 -9.27 3.44 4.97
CA GLU A 132 -8.48 2.67 5.90
C GLU A 132 -7.48 1.77 5.16
N TYR A 133 -6.33 1.53 5.79
CA TYR A 133 -5.43 0.47 5.39
C TYR A 133 -4.86 -0.25 6.61
N SER A 134 -4.40 -1.48 6.37
CA SER A 134 -3.58 -2.23 7.30
C SER A 134 -2.44 -2.88 6.53
N ALA A 135 -1.25 -2.92 7.11
CA ALA A 135 -0.11 -3.62 6.55
C ALA A 135 0.39 -4.70 7.52
N THR A 136 0.70 -5.87 6.98
CA THR A 136 1.55 -6.89 7.62
C THR A 136 2.97 -6.74 7.09
N ASP A 137 3.95 -7.45 7.63
CA ASP A 137 5.34 -7.42 7.13
C ASP A 137 5.49 -7.78 5.63
N GLU A 138 4.45 -8.36 5.01
CA GLU A 138 4.50 -8.85 3.63
C GLU A 138 3.54 -8.15 2.67
N SER A 139 2.49 -7.47 3.15
CA SER A 139 1.44 -6.96 2.26
C SER A 139 0.59 -5.84 2.85
N ILE A 140 0.08 -4.98 1.97
CA ILE A 140 -0.86 -3.90 2.24
C ILE A 140 -2.28 -4.38 1.90
N THR A 141 -3.24 -4.13 2.79
CA THR A 141 -4.68 -4.27 2.51
C THR A 141 -5.33 -2.90 2.66
N THR A 142 -6.09 -2.48 1.64
CA THR A 142 -6.80 -1.20 1.64
C THR A 142 -8.31 -1.41 1.61
N SER A 143 -9.03 -0.53 2.29
CA SER A 143 -10.49 -0.40 2.19
C SER A 143 -10.81 1.01 1.74
N GLN A 144 -11.34 1.15 0.52
CA GLN A 144 -11.75 2.45 0.00
C GLN A 144 -13.03 2.92 0.73
N GLU A 145 -12.98 4.12 1.32
CA GLU A 145 -14.13 4.72 1.99
C GLU A 145 -14.65 5.96 1.24
N VAL A 146 -13.73 6.73 0.65
CA VAL A 146 -14.03 7.97 -0.06
C VAL A 146 -13.30 7.98 -1.40
N SER A 147 -14.05 8.17 -2.49
CA SER A 147 -13.55 8.47 -3.82
C SER A 147 -14.08 9.84 -4.25
N ASN A 148 -13.18 10.76 -4.59
CA ASN A 148 -13.50 12.02 -5.26
C ASN A 148 -12.62 12.17 -6.52
N ILE A 149 -12.41 11.07 -7.22
CA ILE A 149 -11.67 11.05 -8.48
C ILE A 149 -12.53 11.70 -9.55
N ALA A 150 -11.90 12.56 -10.35
CA ALA A 150 -12.47 13.08 -11.57
C ALA A 150 -11.61 12.60 -12.74
N VAL A 151 -12.27 12.00 -13.74
CA VAL A 151 -11.61 11.62 -14.99
C VAL A 151 -12.28 12.28 -16.16
N THR A 152 -11.51 13.04 -16.92
CA THR A 152 -11.98 13.67 -18.15
C THR A 152 -11.31 13.01 -19.33
N VAL A 153 -12.09 12.47 -20.27
CA VAL A 153 -11.57 11.82 -21.48
C VAL A 153 -11.98 12.63 -22.70
N THR A 154 -11.02 12.99 -23.54
CA THR A 154 -11.26 13.73 -24.79
C THR A 154 -10.87 12.89 -25.99
N VAL A 155 -11.82 12.62 -26.88
CA VAL A 155 -11.59 11.86 -28.13
C VAL A 155 -12.13 12.68 -29.29
N GLY A 156 -11.30 12.93 -30.31
CA GLY A 156 -11.71 13.70 -31.50
C GLY A 156 -12.26 15.10 -31.17
N GLY A 157 -11.76 15.73 -30.11
CA GLY A 157 -12.20 17.07 -29.67
C GLY A 157 -13.49 17.11 -28.83
N THR A 158 -14.10 15.95 -28.53
CA THR A 158 -15.24 15.87 -27.61
C THR A 158 -14.80 15.34 -26.26
N THR A 159 -15.09 16.08 -25.19
CA THR A 159 -14.79 15.67 -23.81
C THR A 159 -16.00 14.98 -23.17
N THR A 160 -15.75 13.83 -22.57
CA THR A 160 -16.73 13.00 -21.85
C THR A 160 -16.23 12.80 -20.42
N ASP A 161 -17.17 12.70 -19.48
CA ASP A 161 -16.88 12.29 -18.11
C ASP A 161 -16.57 10.79 -18.06
N GLY A 162 -15.36 10.45 -17.64
CA GLY A 162 -14.87 9.08 -17.49
C GLY A 162 -14.89 8.59 -16.04
N THR A 163 -15.53 9.32 -15.13
CA THR A 163 -15.43 9.08 -13.69
C THR A 163 -15.92 7.68 -13.30
N ASN A 164 -17.03 7.21 -13.87
CA ASN A 164 -17.54 5.85 -13.62
C ASN A 164 -16.55 4.74 -14.04
N LEU A 165 -15.77 4.99 -15.09
CA LEU A 165 -14.79 4.04 -15.63
C LEU A 165 -13.55 3.99 -14.71
N ALA A 166 -13.16 5.15 -14.18
CA ALA A 166 -12.10 5.28 -13.20
C ALA A 166 -12.49 4.72 -11.83
N ASP A 167 -13.70 4.96 -11.35
CA ASP A 167 -14.20 4.40 -10.09
C ASP A 167 -14.17 2.87 -10.12
N SER A 168 -14.53 2.24 -11.25
CA SER A 168 -14.48 0.77 -11.36
C SER A 168 -13.06 0.21 -11.33
N PHE A 169 -12.11 0.89 -11.98
CA PHE A 169 -10.70 0.51 -12.00
C PHE A 169 -10.00 0.78 -10.67
N LEU A 170 -10.29 1.93 -10.05
CA LEU A 170 -9.65 2.40 -8.83
C LEU A 170 -10.31 1.89 -7.55
N ALA A 171 -11.57 1.45 -7.58
CA ALA A 171 -12.20 0.69 -6.48
C ALA A 171 -11.51 -0.68 -6.28
N SER A 172 -10.91 -1.22 -7.35
CA SER A 172 -10.03 -2.39 -7.29
C SER A 172 -8.56 -1.96 -7.09
N ALA A 173 -8.34 -0.89 -6.31
CA ALA A 173 -7.09 -0.11 -6.22
C ALA A 173 -5.84 -0.99 -6.42
N PRO A 174 -4.88 -0.60 -7.28
CA PRO A 174 -3.74 -1.45 -7.62
C PRO A 174 -2.86 -1.79 -6.40
N ILE A 175 -3.04 -1.09 -5.28
CA ILE A 175 -2.35 -1.32 -4.00
C ILE A 175 -3.10 -2.21 -3.02
N ASN A 176 -4.31 -2.71 -3.35
CA ASN A 176 -5.03 -3.63 -2.48
C ASN A 176 -4.39 -5.02 -2.53
N SER A 177 -4.13 -5.61 -1.37
CA SER A 177 -3.47 -6.92 -1.23
C SER A 177 -2.13 -6.97 -1.96
N ALA A 178 -1.42 -5.83 -1.93
CA ALA A 178 -0.17 -5.61 -2.63
C ALA A 178 1.03 -5.90 -1.72
N PRO A 179 1.93 -6.82 -2.12
CA PRO A 179 3.21 -7.00 -1.48
C PRO A 179 4.04 -5.75 -1.57
N TYR A 180 4.90 -5.56 -0.58
CA TYR A 180 5.82 -4.45 -0.57
C TYR A 180 7.17 -4.85 0.02
N GLU A 181 8.19 -4.05 -0.30
CA GLU A 181 9.53 -4.19 0.24
C GLU A 181 10.02 -2.82 0.69
N CYS A 182 10.55 -2.72 1.91
CA CYS A 182 11.16 -1.49 2.41
C CYS A 182 12.61 -1.40 1.92
N GLY A 183 12.94 -0.37 1.14
CA GLY A 183 14.29 -0.09 0.66
C GLY A 183 14.85 1.21 1.23
N ALA A 184 16.16 1.43 1.08
CA ALA A 184 16.82 2.66 1.51
C ALA A 184 16.32 3.92 0.78
N ASP A 185 15.86 3.76 -0.47
CA ASP A 185 15.33 4.83 -1.32
C ASP A 185 13.82 5.05 -1.13
N GLY A 186 13.17 4.24 -0.29
CA GLY A 186 11.72 4.22 -0.06
C GLY A 186 11.10 2.84 -0.34
N PRO A 187 9.82 2.65 0.01
CA PRO A 187 9.12 1.39 -0.22
C PRO A 187 8.85 1.12 -1.71
N ILE A 188 8.92 -0.15 -2.09
CA ILE A 188 8.47 -0.66 -3.39
C ILE A 188 7.16 -1.40 -3.18
N ILE A 189 6.11 -1.03 -3.91
CA ILE A 189 4.81 -1.70 -3.84
C ILE A 189 4.53 -2.43 -5.15
N GLN A 190 4.07 -3.68 -5.05
CA GLN A 190 3.71 -4.51 -6.20
C GLN A 190 2.29 -4.22 -6.65
N PHE A 191 2.14 -3.29 -7.62
CA PHE A 191 0.85 -2.87 -8.13
C PHE A 191 0.19 -3.97 -8.95
N ASP A 192 -1.08 -4.22 -8.68
CA ASP A 192 -1.91 -5.17 -9.41
C ASP A 192 -2.39 -4.59 -10.75
N THR A 193 -2.24 -5.37 -11.81
CA THR A 193 -2.64 -5.02 -13.18
C THR A 193 -3.89 -5.78 -13.63
N GLY A 194 -4.60 -6.45 -12.71
CA GLY A 194 -5.80 -7.23 -12.95
C GLY A 194 -5.55 -8.73 -13.16
N ASP A 195 -6.64 -9.50 -13.18
CA ASP A 195 -6.62 -10.97 -13.21
C ASP A 195 -5.76 -11.54 -14.35
N GLY A 196 -4.76 -12.35 -13.97
CA GLY A 196 -3.89 -13.06 -14.91
C GLY A 196 -2.66 -12.27 -15.40
N ASN A 197 -2.50 -11.02 -14.99
CA ASN A 197 -1.33 -10.20 -15.32
C ASN A 197 -0.29 -10.19 -14.18
N PRO A 198 1.02 -10.02 -14.50
CA PRO A 198 2.04 -9.88 -13.49
C PRO A 198 1.90 -8.55 -12.76
N ARG A 199 2.15 -8.57 -11.44
CA ARG A 199 2.27 -7.34 -10.65
C ARG A 199 3.49 -6.54 -11.09
N VAL A 200 3.38 -5.22 -11.01
CA VAL A 200 4.44 -4.29 -11.41
C VAL A 200 5.06 -3.67 -10.15
N PRO A 201 6.37 -3.80 -9.93
CA PRO A 201 7.03 -3.13 -8.82
C PRO A 201 7.11 -1.62 -9.09
N ILE A 202 6.53 -0.83 -8.20
CA ILE A 202 6.48 0.63 -8.22
C ILE A 202 7.29 1.17 -7.05
N GLN A 203 8.37 1.88 -7.36
CA GLN A 203 9.17 2.57 -6.34
C GLN A 203 8.45 3.85 -5.90
N LEU A 204 8.29 4.00 -4.59
CA LEU A 204 7.85 5.24 -3.96
C LEU A 204 9.07 6.09 -3.60
N THR A 205 9.03 7.39 -3.87
CA THR A 205 10.04 8.33 -3.39
C THR A 205 9.42 9.33 -2.42
N PRO A 206 10.14 9.84 -1.41
CA PRO A 206 9.58 10.84 -0.51
C PRO A 206 9.00 12.04 -1.27
N ALA A 207 7.80 12.49 -0.89
CA ALA A 207 7.25 13.75 -1.34
C ALA A 207 8.04 14.88 -0.64
N GLY A 208 8.69 15.74 -1.42
CA GLY A 208 9.57 16.80 -0.91
C GLY A 208 8.86 17.99 -0.26
#